data_AF-A0A9N7V5B9-F1
#
_entry.id   AF-A0A9N7V5B9-F1
#
_cell.length_a   1.000
_cell.length_b   1.000
_cell.length_c   1.000
_cell.angle_alpha   90.00
_cell.angle_beta   90.00
_cell.angle_gamma   90.00
#
_symmetry.space_group_name_H-M   'P 1'
#
loop_
_entity.id
_entity.type
_entity.pdbx_description
1 polymer ?
#
loop_
_entity_poly.entity_id
_entity_poly.type
_entity_poly.pdbx_seq_one_letter_code
_entity_poly.pdbx_strand_id
1 'polypeptide(L)'
;METETQSVQALTGDRGANMEEPPVEDRRLLFIADFVLKSLKVKQDKWQKCVSGEENRQVLRDFLESAEQRSLVVGLTGGGTLQAAAGFSAAPPRTKAVYFVKRGNSALTAETMRDKLTCGDMSPDPLEHFSAVVE
;
A
#
# COMPACT_ATOMS: atom_id res chain seq x y z
N MET A 1 -33.06 29.17 46.97
CA MET A 1 -34.36 28.55 46.65
C MET A 1 -34.91 29.36 45.49
N GLU A 2 -34.49 29.00 44.27
CA GLU A 2 -35.32 28.21 43.31
C GLU A 2 -36.31 29.18 42.63
N THR A 3 -36.40 29.36 41.31
CA THR A 3 -36.13 28.52 40.12
C THR A 3 -36.29 29.39 38.86
N GLU A 4 -35.53 29.06 37.80
CA GLU A 4 -35.88 29.01 36.37
C GLU A 4 -36.82 30.08 35.77
N THR A 5 -36.49 30.76 34.65
CA THR A 5 -36.83 30.31 33.28
C THR A 5 -36.31 31.39 32.30
N GLN A 6 -35.23 31.13 31.55
CA GLN A 6 -35.23 30.80 30.12
C GLN A 6 -35.55 31.97 29.16
N SER A 7 -34.56 32.34 28.35
CA SER A 7 -34.73 32.78 26.95
C SER A 7 -33.37 32.70 26.26
N VAL A 8 -32.93 31.48 26.00
CA VAL A 8 -31.83 31.20 25.06
C VAL A 8 -32.40 31.26 23.64
N GLN A 9 -31.87 32.17 22.85
CA GLN A 9 -32.17 32.29 21.42
C GLN A 9 -31.54 31.11 20.67
N ALA A 10 -32.37 30.35 19.96
CA ALA A 10 -31.93 29.47 18.89
C ALA A 10 -31.63 30.30 17.63
N LEU A 11 -30.60 29.93 16.86
CA LEU A 11 -30.74 29.39 15.50
C LEU A 11 -29.38 29.34 14.75
N THR A 12 -29.03 28.10 14.39
CA THR A 12 -28.37 27.66 13.15
C THR A 12 -26.91 28.03 12.85
N GLY A 13 -26.06 27.01 12.93
CA GLY A 13 -24.72 26.94 12.35
C GLY A 13 -24.32 25.47 12.13
N ASP A 14 -25.08 24.80 11.27
CA ASP A 14 -24.78 23.49 10.66
C ASP A 14 -23.42 23.53 9.94
N ARG A 15 -22.47 22.68 10.35
CA ARG A 15 -21.87 21.62 9.52
C ARG A 15 -20.70 20.97 10.24
N GLY A 16 -20.75 19.64 10.34
CA GLY A 16 -19.69 18.82 10.90
C GLY A 16 -18.35 19.14 10.24
N ALA A 17 -17.40 19.63 11.05
CA ALA A 17 -16.00 19.54 10.71
C ALA A 17 -15.65 18.05 10.83
N ASN A 18 -15.74 17.39 9.68
CA ASN A 18 -15.08 16.13 9.31
C ASN A 18 -13.95 15.81 10.29
N MET A 19 -14.25 14.97 11.27
CA MET A 19 -13.21 14.26 11.98
C MET A 19 -12.67 13.31 10.92
N GLU A 20 -11.64 13.76 10.21
CA GLU A 20 -10.83 12.91 9.36
C GLU A 20 -10.21 11.89 10.32
N GLU A 21 -10.99 10.84 10.61
CA GLU A 21 -10.46 9.64 11.23
C GLU A 21 -9.24 9.27 10.38
N PRO A 22 -8.04 9.20 10.98
CA PRO A 22 -6.87 8.74 10.24
C PRO A 22 -7.29 7.42 9.60
N PRO A 23 -7.13 7.28 8.27
CA PRO A 23 -7.82 6.25 7.51
C PRO A 23 -7.52 4.93 8.19
N VAL A 24 -8.58 4.24 8.63
CA VAL A 24 -8.52 2.89 9.18
C VAL A 24 -7.49 2.13 8.36
N GLU A 25 -6.28 1.94 8.91
CA GLU A 25 -5.15 1.47 8.10
C GLU A 25 -5.59 0.16 7.48
N ASP A 26 -5.75 0.15 6.17
CA ASP A 26 -6.29 -1.01 5.46
C ASP A 26 -5.36 -2.17 5.78
N ARG A 27 -5.87 -3.19 6.48
CA ARG A 27 -5.06 -4.35 6.91
C ARG A 27 -4.36 -5.02 5.72
N ARG A 28 -4.90 -4.89 4.52
CA ARG A 28 -4.28 -5.35 3.27
C ARG A 28 -3.04 -4.53 2.93
N LEU A 29 -3.12 -3.20 3.06
CA LEU A 29 -1.97 -2.32 2.88
C LEU A 29 -0.91 -2.52 3.97
N LEU A 30 -1.31 -2.76 5.22
CA LEU A 30 -0.38 -3.11 6.30
C LEU A 30 0.41 -4.39 6.01
N PHE A 31 -0.26 -5.41 5.45
CA PHE A 31 0.41 -6.64 5.04
C PHE A 31 1.46 -6.39 3.95
N ILE A 32 1.10 -5.61 2.94
CA ILE A 32 2.03 -5.22 1.86
C ILE A 32 3.19 -4.41 2.44
N ALA A 33 2.89 -3.44 3.31
CA ALA A 33 3.87 -2.58 3.96
C ALA A 33 4.91 -3.40 4.74
N ASP A 34 4.46 -4.32 5.59
CA ASP A 34 5.35 -5.17 6.41
C ASP A 34 6.35 -5.93 5.53
N PHE A 35 5.87 -6.50 4.42
CA PHE A 35 6.74 -7.21 3.48
C PHE A 35 7.71 -6.28 2.75
N VAL A 36 7.23 -5.14 2.25
CA VAL A 36 8.06 -4.12 1.57
C VAL A 36 9.16 -3.60 2.48
N LEU A 37 8.82 -3.23 3.72
CA LEU A 37 9.74 -2.65 4.69
C LEU A 37 10.84 -3.65 5.08
N LYS A 38 10.46 -4.91 5.33
CA LYS A 38 11.41 -5.98 5.69
C LYS A 38 12.32 -6.35 4.52
N SER A 39 11.76 -6.57 3.33
CA SER A 39 12.52 -7.03 2.17
C SER A 39 13.42 -5.94 1.59
N LEU A 40 12.91 -4.70 1.47
CA LEU A 40 13.69 -3.57 0.94
C LEU A 40 14.57 -2.91 2.00
N LYS A 41 14.39 -3.22 3.30
CA LYS A 41 15.09 -2.60 4.44
C LYS A 41 14.89 -1.08 4.48
N VAL A 42 13.67 -0.63 4.25
CA VAL A 42 13.29 0.79 4.23
C VAL A 42 12.43 1.16 5.44
N LYS A 43 12.37 2.44 5.77
CA LYS A 43 11.61 2.96 6.94
C LYS A 43 10.15 3.20 6.60
N GLN A 44 9.28 3.16 7.62
CA GLN A 44 7.84 3.44 7.51
C GLN A 44 7.54 4.77 6.79
N ASP A 45 8.35 5.82 7.02
CA ASP A 45 8.23 7.11 6.32
C ASP A 45 8.21 6.99 4.79
N LYS A 46 9.04 6.09 4.24
CA LYS A 46 9.09 5.85 2.78
C LYS A 46 7.81 5.19 2.29
N TRP A 47 7.27 4.24 3.05
CA TRP A 47 5.98 3.60 2.74
C TRP A 47 4.84 4.61 2.81
N GLN A 48 4.79 5.44 3.85
CA GLN A 48 3.78 6.49 4.00
C GLN A 48 3.79 7.44 2.81
N LYS A 49 4.97 7.94 2.39
CA LYS A 49 5.11 8.74 1.17
C LYS A 49 4.63 8.02 -0.08
N CYS A 50 4.86 6.71 -0.19
CA CYS A 50 4.38 5.89 -1.29
C CYS A 50 2.84 5.91 -1.36
N VAL A 51 2.17 5.56 -0.26
CA VAL A 51 0.70 5.45 -0.22
C VAL A 51 -0.02 6.80 -0.19
N SER A 52 0.68 7.88 0.19
CA SER A 52 0.17 9.25 0.05
C SER A 52 0.17 9.75 -1.40
N GLY A 53 1.00 9.17 -2.28
CA GLY A 53 1.04 9.50 -3.69
C GLY A 53 -0.19 8.98 -4.44
N GLU A 54 -0.87 9.83 -5.18
CA GLU A 54 -2.11 9.49 -5.88
C GLU A 54 -1.95 8.32 -6.87
N GLU A 55 -0.92 8.36 -7.71
CA GLU A 55 -0.62 7.31 -8.68
C GLU A 55 -0.37 5.96 -8.00
N ASN A 56 0.51 5.93 -7.01
CA ASN A 56 0.80 4.72 -6.24
C ASN A 56 -0.44 4.18 -5.52
N ARG A 57 -1.24 5.08 -4.92
CA ARG A 57 -2.48 4.71 -4.22
C ARG A 57 -3.49 4.10 -5.18
N GLN A 58 -3.62 4.64 -6.39
CA GLN A 58 -4.49 4.10 -7.41
C GLN A 58 -4.04 2.69 -7.83
N VAL A 59 -2.74 2.50 -8.09
CA VAL A 59 -2.19 1.17 -8.42
C VAL A 59 -2.40 0.16 -7.28
N LEU A 60 -2.18 0.57 -6.03
CA LEU A 60 -2.42 -0.28 -4.87
C LEU A 60 -3.89 -0.65 -4.74
N ARG A 61 -4.80 0.31 -4.95
CA ARG A 61 -6.24 0.09 -4.92
C ARG A 61 -6.68 -0.87 -6.01
N ASP A 62 -6.27 -0.64 -7.25
CA ASP A 62 -6.60 -1.48 -8.40
C ASP A 62 -6.07 -2.89 -8.19
N PHE A 63 -4.86 -3.03 -7.64
CA PHE A 63 -4.35 -4.33 -7.26
C PHE A 63 -5.19 -5.00 -6.17
N LEU A 64 -5.75 -4.29 -5.20
CA LEU A 64 -6.56 -4.94 -4.16
C LEU A 64 -7.98 -5.29 -4.65
N GLU A 65 -8.58 -4.42 -5.44
CA GLU A 65 -10.00 -4.49 -5.82
C GLU A 65 -10.23 -5.12 -7.20
N SER A 66 -9.38 -4.85 -8.20
CA SER A 66 -9.55 -5.36 -9.56
C SER A 66 -9.13 -6.82 -9.70
N ALA A 67 -9.97 -7.62 -10.35
CA ALA A 67 -9.63 -8.98 -10.75
C ALA A 67 -8.63 -9.04 -11.93
N GLU A 68 -8.54 -7.96 -12.70
CA GLU A 68 -7.66 -7.88 -13.87
C GLU A 68 -6.21 -7.58 -13.46
N GLN A 69 -6.03 -6.71 -12.46
CA GLN A 69 -4.71 -6.41 -11.92
C GLN A 69 -4.26 -7.48 -10.92
N ARG A 70 -3.62 -8.52 -11.45
CA ARG A 70 -3.15 -9.67 -10.67
C ARG A 70 -1.75 -9.52 -10.11
N SER A 71 -0.99 -8.54 -10.59
CA SER A 71 0.40 -8.35 -10.19
C SER A 71 0.62 -6.91 -9.70
N LEU A 72 1.43 -6.79 -8.66
CA LEU A 72 1.90 -5.52 -8.11
C LEU A 72 3.40 -5.66 -7.88
N VAL A 73 4.16 -4.64 -8.26
CA VAL A 73 5.59 -4.54 -7.94
C VAL A 73 5.79 -3.26 -7.15
N VAL A 74 6.50 -3.36 -6.03
CA VAL A 74 6.89 -2.20 -5.22
C VAL A 74 8.40 -2.17 -5.14
N GLY A 75 9.01 -1.11 -5.66
CA GLY A 75 10.47 -1.00 -5.76
C GLY A 75 10.98 0.36 -5.38
N LEU A 76 12.29 0.44 -5.13
CA LEU A 76 12.99 1.70 -4.96
C LEU A 76 13.32 2.30 -6.34
N THR A 77 12.90 3.53 -6.57
CA THR A 77 13.32 4.30 -7.74
C THR A 77 14.80 4.71 -7.61
N GLY A 78 15.42 5.16 -8.70
CA GLY A 78 16.78 5.73 -8.67
C GLY A 78 16.93 6.95 -7.74
N GLY A 79 15.81 7.61 -7.39
CA GLY A 79 15.77 8.70 -6.40
C GLY A 79 15.60 8.23 -4.94
N GLY A 80 15.58 6.92 -4.67
CA GLY A 80 15.43 6.36 -3.33
C GLY A 80 14.02 6.54 -2.74
N THR A 81 13.01 6.75 -3.59
CA THR A 81 11.59 6.74 -3.20
C THR A 81 10.98 5.39 -3.53
N LEU A 82 9.90 5.02 -2.84
CA LEU A 82 9.13 3.82 -3.20
C LEU A 82 8.13 4.18 -4.30
N GLN A 83 7.97 3.27 -5.24
CA GLN A 83 6.99 3.34 -6.32
C GLN A 83 6.25 2.01 -6.42
N ALA A 84 4.92 2.09 -6.58
CA ALA A 84 4.06 0.95 -6.85
C ALA A 84 3.74 0.90 -8.36
N ALA A 85 3.84 -0.28 -8.96
CA ALA A 85 3.61 -0.50 -10.38
C ALA A 85 2.68 -1.69 -10.62
N ALA A 86 1.81 -1.58 -11.63
CA ALA A 86 0.80 -2.58 -12.02
C ALA A 86 1.41 -3.78 -12.76
N GLY A 87 2.48 -4.37 -12.21
CA GLY A 87 3.20 -5.51 -12.77
C GLY A 87 4.62 -5.20 -13.22
N PHE A 88 5.30 -6.22 -13.71
CA PHE A 88 6.74 -6.21 -13.98
C PHE A 88 7.15 -5.30 -15.13
N SER A 89 6.29 -5.09 -16.14
CA SER A 89 6.59 -4.21 -17.27
C SER A 89 6.52 -2.73 -16.93
N ALA A 90 5.70 -2.37 -15.92
CA ALA A 90 5.56 -1.01 -15.43
C ALA A 90 6.56 -0.68 -14.32
N ALA A 91 7.28 -1.68 -13.80
CA ALA A 91 8.24 -1.51 -12.73
C ALA A 91 9.57 -0.95 -13.25
N PRO A 92 10.28 -0.13 -12.44
CA PRO A 92 11.59 0.38 -12.81
C PRO A 92 12.62 -0.77 -13.03
N PRO A 93 13.34 -0.80 -14.16
CA PRO A 93 14.28 -1.87 -14.48
C PRO A 93 15.49 -1.86 -13.54
N ARG A 94 16.04 -3.05 -13.24
CA ARG A 94 17.25 -3.23 -12.42
C ARG A 94 17.18 -2.55 -11.04
N THR A 95 15.99 -2.50 -10.45
CA THR A 95 15.81 -1.98 -9.10
C THR A 95 15.54 -3.11 -8.14
N LYS A 96 15.97 -2.92 -6.89
CA LYS A 96 15.57 -3.81 -5.79
C LYS A 96 14.07 -3.59 -5.56
N ALA A 97 13.29 -4.64 -5.79
CA ALA A 97 11.84 -4.58 -5.69
C ALA A 97 11.29 -5.81 -5.00
N VAL A 98 10.03 -5.73 -4.59
CA VAL A 98 9.23 -6.87 -4.18
C VAL A 98 8.04 -6.98 -5.12
N TYR A 99 7.61 -8.20 -5.40
CA TYR A 99 6.42 -8.45 -6.20
C TYR A 99 5.37 -9.16 -5.37
N PHE A 100 4.11 -8.95 -5.77
CA PHE A 100 2.93 -9.58 -5.23
C PHE A 100 2.07 -10.06 -6.39
N VAL A 101 1.74 -11.34 -6.42
CA VAL A 101 0.93 -11.96 -7.48
C VAL A 101 -0.25 -12.68 -6.85
N LYS A 102 -1.46 -12.36 -7.32
CA LYS A 102 -2.69 -13.07 -6.95
C LYS A 102 -2.70 -14.45 -7.59
N ARG A 103 -3.02 -15.47 -6.79
CA ARG A 103 -3.21 -16.85 -7.26
C ARG A 103 -4.53 -17.07 -7.99
N GLY A 104 -5.45 -16.10 -7.96
CA GLY A 104 -6.74 -16.19 -8.63
C GLY A 104 -7.29 -14.82 -9.06
N ASN A 105 -8.46 -14.85 -9.69
CA ASN A 105 -9.12 -13.70 -10.30
C ASN A 105 -10.13 -13.00 -9.37
N SER A 106 -9.82 -12.90 -8.08
CA SER A 106 -10.72 -12.28 -7.09
C SER A 106 -10.11 -11.05 -6.43
N ALA A 107 -10.96 -10.14 -5.98
CA ALA A 107 -10.56 -9.10 -5.04
C ALA A 107 -9.92 -9.72 -3.79
N LEU A 108 -8.94 -9.02 -3.22
CA LEU A 108 -8.25 -9.46 -2.01
C LEU A 108 -8.95 -8.86 -0.79
N THR A 109 -9.24 -9.73 0.18
CA THR A 109 -9.72 -9.34 1.53
C THR A 109 -8.58 -9.49 2.53
N ALA A 110 -8.64 -8.79 3.65
CA ALA A 110 -7.60 -8.85 4.69
C ALA A 110 -7.27 -10.28 5.16
N GLU A 111 -8.26 -11.17 5.14
CA GLU A 111 -8.15 -12.57 5.55
C GLU A 111 -7.52 -13.45 4.46
N THR A 112 -7.78 -13.14 3.19
CA THR A 112 -7.32 -13.96 2.05
C THR A 112 -5.93 -13.57 1.55
N MET A 113 -5.37 -12.44 1.99
CA MET A 113 -4.03 -11.96 1.62
C MET A 113 -2.96 -13.06 1.78
N ARG A 114 -2.95 -13.81 2.88
CA ARG A 114 -1.89 -14.81 3.13
C ARG A 114 -1.99 -16.07 2.26
N ASP A 115 -3.21 -16.45 1.91
CA ASP A 115 -3.49 -17.68 1.18
C ASP A 115 -3.45 -17.48 -0.34
N LYS A 116 -4.04 -16.36 -0.80
CA LYS A 116 -4.23 -16.05 -2.23
C LYS A 116 -3.14 -15.18 -2.82
N LEU A 117 -2.17 -14.70 -2.04
CA LEU A 117 -1.09 -13.86 -2.51
C LEU A 117 0.25 -14.60 -2.44
N THR A 118 0.95 -14.60 -3.56
CA THR A 118 2.36 -15.00 -3.60
C THR A 118 3.20 -13.73 -3.60
N CYS A 119 4.20 -13.66 -2.73
CA CYS A 119 5.10 -12.53 -2.63
C CYS A 119 6.56 -12.99 -2.64
N GLY A 120 7.44 -12.15 -3.17
CA GLY A 120 8.87 -12.42 -3.25
C GLY A 120 9.67 -11.17 -3.55
N ASP A 121 10.98 -11.24 -3.37
CA ASP A 121 11.91 -10.18 -3.74
C ASP A 121 12.43 -10.37 -5.18
N MET A 122 12.82 -9.26 -5.81
CA MET A 122 13.52 -9.20 -7.08
C MET A 122 14.88 -8.56 -6.85
N SER A 123 15.94 -9.32 -7.18
CA SER A 123 17.29 -8.79 -7.23
C SER A 123 17.46 -7.88 -8.45
N PRO A 124 18.16 -6.73 -8.33
CA PRO A 124 18.48 -5.87 -9.47
C PRO A 124 19.43 -6.55 -10.48
N ASP A 125 20.18 -7.56 -10.06
CA ASP A 125 21.07 -8.37 -10.89
C ASP A 125 20.69 -9.86 -10.83
N PRO A 126 19.86 -10.33 -11.77
CA PRO A 126 19.50 -11.75 -11.87
C PRO A 126 20.72 -12.63 -12.17
N LEU A 127 21.69 -12.12 -12.95
CA LEU A 127 22.85 -12.87 -13.40
C LEU A 127 23.87 -13.11 -12.28
N GLU A 128 24.11 -12.13 -11.41
CA GLU A 128 25.02 -12.26 -10.26
C GLU A 128 24.52 -13.32 -9.26
N HIS A 129 23.20 -13.50 -9.14
CA HIS A 129 22.63 -14.51 -8.22
C HIS A 129 22.80 -15.95 -8.73
N PHE A 130 22.89 -16.16 -10.05
CA PHE A 130 23.18 -17.47 -10.63
C PHE A 130 24.69 -17.78 -10.72
N SER A 131 25.56 -16.78 -10.59
CA SER A 131 27.01 -16.98 -10.65
C SER A 131 27.59 -17.73 -9.45
N ALA A 132 26.84 -17.90 -8.35
CA ALA A 132 27.30 -18.54 -7.12
C ALA A 132 27.18 -20.09 -7.13
N VAL A 133 26.77 -20.71 -8.24
CA VAL A 133 26.55 -22.18 -8.35
C VAL A 133 27.58 -22.86 -9.27
N VAL A 134 28.75 -22.25 -9.45
CA VAL A 134 29.89 -22.91 -10.13
C VAL A 134 31.16 -22.63 -9.34
N GLU A 135 31.36 -23.38 -8.25
CA GLU A 135 32.69 -23.82 -7.76
C GLU A 135 32.58 -25.25 -7.24
#